data_AF-A0A0J5G3Y7-F1
#
_entry.id   AF-A0A0J5G3Y7-F1
#
_cell.length_a   1.000
_cell.length_b   1.000
_cell.length_c   1.000
_cell.angle_alpha   90.00
_cell.angle_beta   90.00
_cell.angle_gamma   90.00
#
_symmetry.space_group_name_H-M   'P 1'
#
loop_
_entity.id
_entity.type
_entity.pdbx_description
1 polymer ?
#
loop_
_entity_poly.entity_id
_entity_poly.type
_entity_poly.pdbx_seq_one_letter_code
_entity_poly.pdbx_strand_id
1 'polypeptide(L)' 'MSRQRFPEEFKIEAVKQVTERGYPVAEVASRLGVSAHSLYQW' A
#
# COMPACT_ATOMS: atom_id res chain seq x y z
N MET A 1 -19.27 3.84 6.77
CA MET A 1 -17.93 3.37 6.34
C MET A 1 -16.90 4.41 6.76
N SER A 2 -16.22 4.21 7.90
CA SER A 2 -15.12 5.08 8.31
C SER A 2 -13.96 4.90 7.33
N ARG A 3 -13.57 5.95 6.61
CA ARG A 3 -12.38 5.93 5.76
C ARG A 3 -11.16 5.78 6.67
N GLN A 4 -10.62 4.57 6.80
CA GLN A 4 -9.36 4.34 7.50
C GLN A 4 -8.31 5.27 6.87
N ARG A 5 -7.80 6.21 7.67
CA ARG A 5 -6.79 7.17 7.24
C ARG A 5 -5.43 6.62 7.64
N PHE A 6 -4.70 6.15 6.64
CA PHE A 6 -3.28 5.89 6.78
C PHE A 6 -2.52 7.22 6.71
N PRO A 7 -1.46 7.38 7.54
CA PRO A 7 -0.53 8.49 7.40
C PRO A 7 0.09 8.55 5.99
N GLU A 8 0.54 9.73 5.58
CA GLU A 8 1.09 9.91 4.23
C GLU A 8 2.42 9.15 4.05
N GLU A 9 3.26 9.15 5.09
CA GLU A 9 4.51 8.41 5.11
C GLU A 9 4.29 6.90 4.94
N PHE A 10 3.20 6.36 5.49
CA PHE A 10 2.85 4.95 5.33
C PHE A 10 2.52 4.63 3.87
N LYS A 11 1.74 5.48 3.21
CA LYS A 11 1.36 5.28 1.81
C LYS A 11 2.58 5.34 0.90
N ILE A 12 3.45 6.33 1.11
CA ILE A 12 4.68 6.50 0.33
C ILE A 12 5.55 5.24 0.45
N GLU A 13 5.82 4.77 1.67
CA GLU A 13 6.64 3.57 1.86
C GLU A 13 5.98 2.29 1.31
N ALA A 14 4.65 2.20 1.34
CA ALA A 14 3.92 1.10 0.71
C ALA A 14 4.07 1.11 -0.82
N VAL A 15 4.02 2.28 -1.46
CA VAL A 15 4.20 2.43 -2.91
C VAL A 15 5.65 2.13 -3.31
N LYS A 16 6.64 2.63 -2.56
CA LYS A 16 8.07 2.35 -2.82
C LYS A 16 8.40 0.86 -2.79
N GLN A 17 7.74 0.08 -1.92
CA GLN A 17 7.90 -1.37 -1.91
C GLN A 17 7.51 -2.01 -3.25
N VAL A 18 6.49 -1.48 -3.92
CA VAL A 18 6.06 -1.97 -5.24
C VAL A 18 6.96 -1.41 -6.35
N THR A 19 7.24 -0.11 -6.34
CA THR A 19 7.90 0.58 -7.47
C THR A 19 9.41 0.50 -7.43
N GLU A 20 10.02 0.69 -6.27
CA GLU A 20 11.48 0.72 -6.12
C GLU A 20 12.04 -0.67 -5.81
N ARG A 21 11.36 -1.43 -4.95
CA ARG A 21 11.80 -2.78 -4.56
C ARG A 21 11.25 -3.89 -5.46
N GLY A 22 10.27 -3.57 -6.30
CA GLY A 22 9.69 -4.50 -7.27
C GLY A 22 8.82 -5.60 -6.66
N TYR A 23 8.32 -5.43 -5.43
CA TYR A 23 7.47 -6.44 -4.81
C TYR A 23 6.09 -6.49 -5.48
N PRO A 24 5.48 -7.68 -5.62
CA PRO A 24 4.12 -7.81 -6.13
C PRO A 24 3.10 -7.05 -5.26
N VAL A 25 2.20 -6.31 -5.91
CA VAL A 25 1.14 -5.54 -5.22
C VAL A 25 0.32 -6.42 -4.28
N ALA A 26 -0.03 -7.65 -4.69
CA ALA A 26 -0.80 -8.58 -3.88
C ALA A 26 -0.06 -9.00 -2.60
N GLU A 27 1.26 -9.16 -2.68
CA GLU A 27 2.09 -9.53 -1.53
C GLU A 27 2.23 -8.35 -0.56
N VAL A 28 2.50 -7.14 -1.07
CA VAL A 28 2.56 -5.92 -0.24
C VAL A 28 1.22 -5.66 0.43
N ALA A 29 0.10 -5.79 -0.30
CA ALA A 29 -1.25 -5.65 0.24
C ALA A 29 -1.51 -6.62 1.39
N SER A 30 -1.20 -7.91 1.19
CA SER A 30 -1.38 -8.94 2.22
C SER A 30 -0.50 -8.70 3.45
N ARG A 31 0.75 -8.27 3.28
CA ARG A 31 1.68 -8.00 4.39
C ARG A 31 1.27 -6.77 5.21
N LEU A 32 0.78 -5.73 4.54
CA LEU A 32 0.39 -4.47 5.18
C LEU A 32 -1.07 -4.48 5.68
N GLY A 33 -1.85 -5.52 5.38
CA GLY A 33 -3.26 -5.61 5.77
C GLY A 33 -4.15 -4.59 5.06
N VAL A 34 -3.76 -4.18 3.84
CA VAL A 34 -4.50 -3.20 3.02
C VAL A 34 -5.02 -3.86 1.76
N SER A 35 -6.01 -3.26 1.11
CA SER A 35 -6.46 -3.76 -0.18
C SER A 35 -5.46 -3.43 -1.28
N ALA A 36 -5.30 -4.32 -2.26
CA ALA A 36 -4.52 -4.02 -3.47
C ALA A 36 -5.04 -2.76 -4.19
N HIS A 37 -6.35 -2.52 -4.15
CA HIS A 37 -6.97 -1.31 -4.68
C HIS A 37 -6.44 -0.03 -3.99
N SER A 38 -6.20 -0.08 -2.68
CA SER A 38 -5.60 1.05 -1.96
C SER A 38 -4.20 1.36 -2.46
N LEU A 39 -3.38 0.34 -2.72
CA LEU A 39 -2.03 0.53 -3.28
C LEU A 39 -2.04 1.12 -4.69
N TYR A 40 -3.04 0.79 -5.53
CA TYR A 40 -3.18 1.43 -6.85
C TYR A 40 -3.70 2.88 -6.77
N GLN A 41 -4.26 3.29 -5.63
CA GLN A 41 -4.76 4.65 -5.41
C GLN A 41 -3.73 5.54 -4.69
N TRP A 42 -2.61 4.98 -4.25
CA TRP A 42 -1.52 5.70 -3.57
C TRP A 42 -0.34 5.86 -4.53
#